data_AF-A0AAX3PL31-F1
#
_entry.id   AF-A0AAX3PL31-F1
#
_cell.length_a   1.000
_cell.length_b   1.000
_cell.length_c   1.000
_cell.angle_alpha   90.00
_cell.angle_beta   90.00
_cell.angle_gamma   90.00
#
_symmetry.space_group_name_H-M   'P 1'
#
loop_
_entity.id
_entity.type
_entity.pdbx_description
1 polymer ?
#
loop_
_entity_poly.entity_id
_entity_poly.type
_entity_poly.pdbx_seq_one_letter_code
_entity_poly.pdbx_strand_id
1 'polypeptide(L)'
;MVGRAFHQLRSGILSRPYFFISFLLTAVVYMGMSLSTNWQWSTNLLFSWNIATLVYLILTIKMLWATNQAHILKRAQQQDASKWIILLLVVLSLIMCFIAIIIELAHLPDVTGVKAGHIALAILTIIFAWLFMHTIFAIHYAHDFYLAVENHQDGGLDFPKTPKPTYPEFLYFSYVIGTSAQTADVSITSRSMRVLNILHILLAYGFNTTILAICINVAAGFI
;
A
#
# COMPACT_ATOMS: atom_id res chain seq x y z
N MET A 1 14.69 -15.77 -18.43
CA MET A 1 14.26 -14.74 -17.44
C MET A 1 12.75 -14.48 -17.50
N VAL A 2 12.15 -14.29 -18.69
CA VAL A 2 10.70 -14.05 -18.91
C VAL A 2 9.78 -15.13 -18.29
N GLY A 3 10.12 -16.41 -18.41
CA GLY A 3 9.28 -17.51 -17.88
C GLY A 3 9.13 -17.54 -16.35
N ARG A 4 10.14 -17.07 -15.60
CA ARG A 4 10.06 -16.99 -14.13
C ARG A 4 9.14 -15.85 -13.68
N ALA A 5 9.24 -14.69 -14.33
CA ALA A 5 8.36 -13.55 -14.04
C ALA A 5 6.89 -13.89 -14.31
N PHE A 6 6.60 -14.59 -15.42
CA PHE A 6 5.24 -15.02 -15.74
C PHE A 6 4.68 -16.02 -14.71
N HIS A 7 5.50 -16.95 -14.24
CA HIS A 7 5.11 -17.90 -13.19
C HIS A 7 4.84 -17.21 -11.84
N GLN A 8 5.69 -16.25 -11.46
CA GLN A 8 5.51 -15.43 -10.26
C GLN A 8 4.27 -14.53 -10.33
N LEU A 9 3.97 -13.99 -11.51
CA LEU A 9 2.75 -13.19 -11.73
C LEU A 9 1.49 -14.06 -11.62
N ARG A 10 1.46 -15.24 -12.26
CA ARG A 10 0.32 -16.16 -12.23
C ARG A 10 0.01 -16.64 -10.81
N SER A 11 1.05 -17.02 -10.07
CA SER A 11 0.91 -17.43 -8.65
C SER A 11 0.48 -16.26 -7.75
N GLY A 12 0.91 -15.03 -8.06
CA GLY A 12 0.43 -13.83 -7.39
C GLY A 12 -1.07 -13.60 -7.57
N ILE A 13 -1.58 -13.71 -8.79
CA ILE A 13 -3.01 -13.51 -9.10
C ILE A 13 -3.89 -14.49 -8.31
N LEU A 14 -3.47 -15.76 -8.21
CA LEU A 14 -4.23 -16.80 -7.50
C LEU A 14 -4.18 -16.61 -5.98
N SER A 15 -3.07 -16.11 -5.43
CA SER A 15 -2.86 -16.00 -3.98
C SER A 15 -3.32 -14.66 -3.38
N ARG A 16 -3.46 -13.61 -4.20
CA ARG A 16 -3.94 -12.27 -3.80
C ARG A 16 -4.92 -11.68 -4.83
N PRO A 17 -6.10 -12.28 -5.01
CA PRO A 17 -7.05 -11.85 -6.03
C PRO A 17 -7.46 -10.38 -5.86
N TYR A 18 -7.71 -9.92 -4.63
CA TYR A 18 -8.14 -8.54 -4.36
C TYR A 18 -7.12 -7.49 -4.83
N PHE A 19 -5.83 -7.77 -4.75
CA PHE A 19 -4.78 -6.85 -5.19
C PHE A 19 -4.80 -6.68 -6.71
N PHE A 20 -4.85 -7.77 -7.47
CA PHE A 20 -4.88 -7.68 -8.93
C PHE A 20 -6.23 -7.17 -9.46
N ILE A 21 -7.33 -7.51 -8.77
CA ILE A 21 -8.66 -6.95 -9.06
C ILE A 21 -8.67 -5.44 -8.89
N SER A 22 -7.96 -4.87 -7.90
CA SER A 22 -7.92 -3.42 -7.73
C SER A 22 -7.21 -2.72 -8.89
N PHE A 23 -6.10 -3.26 -9.41
CA PHE A 23 -5.46 -2.71 -10.62
C PHE A 23 -6.37 -2.78 -11.85
N LEU A 24 -7.07 -3.90 -12.04
CA LEU A 24 -8.03 -4.05 -13.12
C LEU A 24 -9.20 -3.06 -12.97
N LEU A 25 -9.71 -2.91 -11.75
CA LEU A 25 -10.76 -1.95 -11.42
C LEU A 25 -10.30 -0.51 -11.71
N THR A 26 -9.07 -0.13 -11.33
CA THR A 26 -8.49 1.18 -11.69
C THR A 26 -8.49 1.38 -13.20
N ALA A 27 -8.03 0.39 -13.98
CA ALA A 27 -7.97 0.49 -15.44
C ALA A 27 -9.37 0.63 -16.07
N VAL A 28 -10.35 -0.13 -15.59
CA VAL A 28 -11.73 -0.08 -16.07
C VAL A 28 -12.39 1.26 -15.76
N VAL A 29 -12.26 1.74 -14.51
CA VAL A 29 -12.82 3.04 -14.11
C VAL A 29 -12.13 4.17 -14.86
N TYR A 30 -10.80 4.09 -15.04
CA TYR A 30 -10.04 5.09 -15.80
C TYR A 30 -10.50 5.15 -17.25
N MET A 31 -10.64 4.01 -17.91
CA MET A 31 -11.12 3.95 -19.29
C MET A 31 -12.55 4.50 -19.41
N GLY A 32 -13.44 4.12 -18.49
CA GLY A 32 -14.81 4.62 -18.47
C GLY A 32 -14.88 6.14 -18.29
N MET A 33 -14.08 6.70 -17.38
CA MET A 33 -14.00 8.14 -17.15
C MET A 33 -13.37 8.86 -18.34
N SER A 34 -12.24 8.35 -18.86
CA SER A 34 -11.55 8.93 -20.02
C SER A 34 -12.40 8.98 -21.29
N LEU A 35 -13.39 8.09 -21.43
CA LEU A 35 -14.32 8.10 -22.57
C LEU A 35 -15.56 8.98 -22.31
N SER A 36 -15.93 9.18 -21.05
CA SER A 36 -17.17 9.87 -20.67
C SER A 36 -16.95 11.35 -20.31
N THR A 37 -15.73 11.73 -19.92
CA THR A 37 -15.40 13.08 -19.45
C THR A 37 -14.23 13.67 -20.23
N ASN A 38 -14.18 15.00 -20.28
CA ASN A 38 -13.03 15.75 -20.81
C ASN A 38 -12.05 16.15 -19.69
N TRP A 39 -12.05 15.42 -18.57
CA TRP A 39 -11.15 15.70 -17.46
C TRP A 39 -9.70 15.39 -17.82
N GLN A 40 -8.78 16.07 -17.15
CA GLN A 40 -7.37 15.78 -17.30
C GLN A 40 -7.08 14.34 -16.90
N TRP A 41 -6.07 13.73 -17.54
CA TRP A 41 -5.70 12.35 -17.26
C TRP A 41 -5.34 12.14 -15.77
N SER A 42 -4.78 13.15 -15.09
CA SER A 42 -4.47 13.12 -13.67
C SER A 42 -5.74 12.96 -12.84
N THR A 43 -6.77 13.76 -13.09
CA THR A 43 -8.06 13.69 -12.38
C THR A 43 -8.71 12.33 -12.59
N ASN A 44 -8.75 11.84 -13.83
CA ASN A 44 -9.30 10.52 -14.14
C ASN A 44 -8.53 9.40 -13.44
N LEU A 45 -7.20 9.47 -13.39
CA LEU A 45 -6.36 8.49 -12.72
C LEU A 45 -6.55 8.53 -11.21
N LEU A 46 -6.50 9.70 -10.59
CA LEU A 46 -6.68 9.87 -9.14
C LEU A 46 -8.07 9.41 -8.70
N PHE A 47 -9.13 9.77 -9.44
CA PHE A 47 -10.49 9.32 -9.14
C PHE A 47 -10.61 7.79 -9.20
N SER A 48 -10.10 7.19 -10.28
CA SER A 48 -10.13 5.73 -10.48
C SER A 48 -9.31 5.00 -9.41
N TRP A 49 -8.12 5.52 -9.10
CA TRP A 49 -7.26 5.00 -8.04
C TRP A 49 -7.95 5.04 -6.68
N ASN A 50 -8.61 6.14 -6.33
CA ASN A 50 -9.29 6.29 -5.04
C ASN A 50 -10.41 5.26 -4.87
N ILE A 51 -11.25 5.07 -5.90
CA ILE A 51 -12.32 4.07 -5.86
C ILE A 51 -11.74 2.66 -5.70
N ALA A 52 -10.77 2.30 -6.54
CA ALA A 52 -10.21 0.96 -6.53
C ALA A 52 -9.46 0.65 -5.23
N THR A 53 -8.71 1.62 -4.71
CA THR A 53 -7.94 1.49 -3.46
C THR A 53 -8.87 1.42 -2.26
N LEU A 54 -9.95 2.19 -2.22
CA LEU A 54 -10.97 2.11 -1.17
C LEU A 54 -11.62 0.73 -1.12
N VAL A 55 -12.05 0.21 -2.28
CA VAL A 55 -12.61 -1.15 -2.39
C VAL A 55 -11.60 -2.19 -1.91
N TYR A 56 -10.35 -2.08 -2.37
CA TYR A 56 -9.26 -2.95 -1.93
C TYR A 56 -9.06 -2.92 -0.41
N LEU A 57 -8.99 -1.73 0.19
CA LEU A 57 -8.76 -1.54 1.62
C LEU A 57 -9.92 -2.13 2.42
N ILE A 58 -11.17 -1.88 2.05
CA ILE A 58 -12.36 -2.43 2.74
C ILE A 58 -12.35 -3.96 2.70
N LEU A 59 -12.16 -4.56 1.52
CA LEU A 59 -12.14 -6.02 1.37
C LEU A 59 -10.98 -6.65 2.14
N THR A 60 -9.80 -6.04 2.05
CA THR A 60 -8.59 -6.52 2.72
C THR A 60 -8.77 -6.42 4.23
N ILE A 61 -9.15 -5.27 4.77
CA ILE A 61 -9.33 -5.06 6.21
C ILE A 61 -10.36 -6.05 6.77
N LYS A 62 -11.55 -6.18 6.14
CA LYS A 62 -12.57 -7.16 6.58
C LYS A 62 -12.01 -8.58 6.69
N MET A 63 -11.24 -8.98 5.69
CA MET A 63 -10.59 -10.28 5.65
C MET A 63 -9.50 -10.43 6.71
N LEU A 64 -8.67 -9.40 6.94
CA LEU A 64 -7.62 -9.43 7.96
C LEU A 64 -8.22 -9.59 9.37
N TRP A 65 -9.32 -8.89 9.68
CA TRP A 65 -10.02 -9.01 10.96
C TRP A 65 -10.74 -10.35 11.17
N ALA A 66 -11.17 -11.01 10.10
CA ALA A 66 -11.86 -12.30 10.18
C ALA A 66 -10.91 -13.52 10.25
N THR A 67 -9.60 -13.32 10.05
CA THR A 67 -8.65 -14.44 9.88
C THR A 67 -8.03 -14.87 11.22
N ASN A 68 -8.31 -16.10 11.64
CA ASN A 68 -7.64 -16.74 12.78
C ASN A 68 -6.23 -17.25 12.42
N GLN A 69 -5.38 -17.45 13.44
CA GLN A 69 -3.98 -17.88 13.33
C GLN A 69 -3.71 -18.99 12.29
N ALA A 70 -4.43 -20.11 12.38
CA ALA A 70 -4.23 -21.27 11.50
C ALA A 70 -4.45 -20.95 10.01
N HIS A 71 -5.29 -19.96 9.71
CA HIS A 71 -5.54 -19.50 8.35
C HIS A 71 -4.44 -18.54 7.86
N ILE A 72 -3.74 -17.84 8.76
CA ILE A 72 -2.63 -16.94 8.39
C ILE A 72 -1.46 -17.77 7.87
N LEU A 73 -1.08 -18.84 8.57
CA LEU A 73 0.01 -19.73 8.14
C LEU A 73 -0.28 -20.38 6.78
N LYS A 74 -1.48 -20.95 6.61
CA LYS A 74 -1.92 -21.55 5.34
C LYS A 74 -1.85 -20.53 4.19
N ARG A 75 -2.15 -19.27 4.48
CA ARG A 75 -2.10 -18.19 3.51
C ARG A 75 -0.67 -17.73 3.22
N ALA A 76 0.21 -17.69 4.21
CA ALA A 76 1.62 -17.40 4.02
C ALA A 76 2.24 -18.41 3.05
N GLN A 77 2.00 -19.71 3.23
CA GLN A 77 2.52 -20.75 2.32
C GLN A 77 2.08 -20.58 0.85
N GLN A 78 0.90 -19.99 0.60
CA GLN A 78 0.37 -19.79 -0.75
C GLN A 78 0.90 -18.54 -1.47
N GLN A 79 1.52 -17.60 -0.75
CA GLN A 79 1.86 -16.26 -1.27
C GLN A 79 3.32 -16.08 -1.72
N ASP A 80 4.14 -17.12 -1.57
CA ASP A 80 5.60 -17.01 -1.55
C ASP A 80 6.25 -16.57 -2.87
N ALA A 81 5.60 -16.86 -4.01
CA ALA A 81 6.20 -16.63 -5.33
C ALA A 81 6.07 -15.17 -5.85
N SER A 82 5.25 -14.31 -5.23
CA SER A 82 4.88 -13.00 -5.82
C SER A 82 5.24 -11.77 -4.98
N LYS A 83 5.79 -11.94 -3.78
CA LYS A 83 6.08 -10.86 -2.82
C LYS A 83 6.84 -9.68 -3.43
N TRP A 84 7.94 -9.94 -4.14
CA TRP A 84 8.76 -8.89 -4.73
C TRP A 84 8.06 -8.16 -5.89
N ILE A 85 7.22 -8.86 -6.65
CA ILE A 85 6.42 -8.25 -7.72
C ILE A 85 5.37 -7.32 -7.12
N ILE A 86 4.67 -7.75 -6.07
CA ILE A 86 3.68 -6.93 -5.37
C ILE A 86 4.35 -5.68 -4.82
N LEU A 87 5.51 -5.83 -4.17
CA LEU A 87 6.25 -4.71 -3.61
C LEU A 87 6.69 -3.71 -4.69
N LEU A 88 7.20 -4.20 -5.82
CA LEU A 88 7.53 -3.36 -6.98
C LEU A 88 6.29 -2.61 -7.49
N LEU A 89 5.14 -3.28 -7.61
CA LEU A 89 3.89 -2.67 -8.03
C LEU A 89 3.40 -1.60 -7.04
N VAL A 90 3.59 -1.79 -5.73
CA VAL A 90 3.30 -0.74 -4.74
C VAL A 90 4.18 0.48 -4.99
N VAL A 91 5.50 0.31 -5.13
CA VAL A 91 6.42 1.43 -5.39
C VAL A 91 6.04 2.18 -6.66
N LEU A 92 5.78 1.47 -7.76
CA LEU A 92 5.35 2.08 -9.02
C LEU A 92 4.02 2.84 -8.84
N SER A 93 3.08 2.28 -8.08
CA SER A 93 1.80 2.93 -7.81
C SER A 93 1.96 4.22 -7.02
N LEU A 94 2.82 4.24 -5.99
CA LEU A 94 3.11 5.43 -5.20
C LEU A 94 3.75 6.53 -6.06
N ILE A 95 4.70 6.16 -6.92
CA ILE A 95 5.33 7.10 -7.87
C ILE A 95 4.27 7.69 -8.81
N MET A 96 3.41 6.84 -9.39
CA MET A 96 2.32 7.30 -10.26
C MET A 96 1.32 8.21 -9.54
N CYS A 97 1.00 7.92 -8.28
CA CYS A 97 0.17 8.80 -7.45
C CYS A 97 0.82 10.17 -7.27
N PHE A 98 2.11 10.24 -6.97
CA PHE A 98 2.80 11.52 -6.81
C PHE A 98 2.87 12.32 -8.11
N ILE A 99 3.19 11.69 -9.24
CA ILE A 99 3.19 12.35 -10.55
C ILE A 99 1.78 12.92 -10.84
N ALA A 100 0.74 12.12 -10.64
CA ALA A 100 -0.63 12.55 -10.87
C ALA A 100 -1.06 13.68 -9.94
N ILE A 101 -0.71 13.63 -8.65
CA ILE A 101 -0.98 14.69 -7.68
C ILE A 101 -0.27 16.00 -8.07
N ILE A 102 1.01 15.95 -8.45
CA ILE A 102 1.77 17.14 -8.85
C ILE A 102 1.10 17.79 -10.07
N ILE A 103 0.70 16.99 -11.06
CA ILE A 103 0.06 17.50 -12.28
C ILE A 103 -1.33 18.06 -11.99
N GLU A 104 -2.10 17.38 -11.15
CA GLU A 104 -3.42 17.82 -10.69
C GLU A 104 -3.34 19.20 -10.01
N LEU A 105 -2.37 19.37 -9.11
CA LEU A 105 -2.19 20.60 -8.35
C LEU A 105 -1.54 21.72 -9.17
N ALA A 106 -0.80 21.39 -10.23
CA ALA A 106 -0.23 22.38 -11.15
C ALA A 106 -1.25 22.99 -12.12
N HIS A 107 -2.38 22.31 -12.36
CA HIS A 107 -3.43 22.73 -13.31
C HIS A 107 -4.76 22.98 -12.61
N LEU A 108 -4.72 23.54 -11.39
CA LEU A 108 -5.94 23.85 -10.65
C LEU A 108 -6.81 24.87 -11.41
N PRO A 109 -8.11 24.60 -11.57
CA PRO A 109 -9.02 25.55 -12.21
C PRO A 109 -9.27 26.78 -11.33
N ASP A 110 -9.56 27.92 -11.95
CA ASP A 110 -9.84 29.18 -11.23
C ASP A 110 -11.21 29.19 -10.52
N VAL A 111 -12.09 28.26 -10.87
CA VAL A 111 -13.43 28.14 -10.26
C VAL A 111 -13.30 27.53 -8.87
N THR A 112 -13.60 28.31 -7.83
CA THR A 112 -13.37 27.96 -6.41
C THR A 112 -13.91 26.59 -6.00
N GLY A 113 -15.13 26.24 -6.41
CA GLY A 113 -15.74 24.94 -6.07
C GLY A 113 -15.05 23.75 -6.74
N VAL A 114 -14.65 23.92 -8.00
CA VAL A 114 -13.95 22.87 -8.76
C VAL A 114 -12.52 22.72 -8.23
N LYS A 115 -11.83 23.84 -7.94
CA LYS A 115 -10.51 23.88 -7.30
C LYS A 115 -10.49 23.09 -6.00
N ALA A 116 -11.47 23.32 -5.11
CA ALA A 116 -11.59 22.58 -3.86
C ALA A 116 -11.77 21.07 -4.09
N GLY A 117 -12.50 20.67 -5.13
CA GLY A 117 -12.66 19.27 -5.54
C GLY A 117 -11.34 18.58 -5.92
N HIS A 118 -10.52 19.23 -6.74
CA HIS A 118 -9.19 18.71 -7.13
C HIS A 118 -8.25 18.56 -5.93
N ILE A 119 -8.25 19.54 -5.01
CA ILE A 119 -7.45 19.48 -3.78
C ILE A 119 -7.94 18.34 -2.87
N ALA A 120 -9.25 18.21 -2.68
CA ALA A 120 -9.82 17.12 -1.89
C ALA A 120 -9.48 15.75 -2.48
N LEU A 121 -9.51 15.62 -3.82
CA LEU A 121 -9.13 14.40 -4.52
C LEU A 121 -7.65 14.04 -4.29
N ALA A 122 -6.75 15.02 -4.34
CA ALA A 122 -5.33 14.82 -4.04
C ALA A 122 -5.12 14.38 -2.58
N ILE A 123 -5.79 15.02 -1.62
CA ILE A 123 -5.70 14.66 -0.19
C ILE A 123 -6.20 13.22 0.05
N LEU A 124 -7.33 12.84 -0.54
CA LEU A 124 -7.86 11.48 -0.44
C LEU A 124 -6.88 10.45 -1.04
N THR A 125 -6.28 10.78 -2.19
CA THR A 125 -5.26 9.93 -2.82
C THR A 125 -4.08 9.70 -1.89
N ILE A 126 -3.59 10.75 -1.23
CA ILE A 126 -2.50 10.66 -0.25
C ILE A 126 -2.88 9.71 0.90
N ILE A 127 -4.06 9.90 1.50
CA ILE A 127 -4.53 9.06 2.62
C ILE A 127 -4.63 7.59 2.18
N PHE A 128 -5.24 7.32 1.03
CA PHE A 128 -5.43 5.96 0.54
C PHE A 128 -4.11 5.30 0.12
N ALA A 129 -3.18 6.04 -0.50
CA ALA A 129 -1.85 5.54 -0.82
C ALA A 129 -1.06 5.17 0.45
N TRP A 130 -1.15 5.99 1.50
CA TRP A 130 -0.53 5.73 2.80
C TRP A 130 -1.08 4.45 3.44
N LEU A 131 -2.42 4.36 3.56
CA LEU A 131 -3.09 3.18 4.11
C LEU A 131 -2.77 1.92 3.31
N PHE A 132 -2.81 2.01 1.98
CA PHE A 132 -2.52 0.91 1.07
C PHE A 132 -1.10 0.36 1.27
N MET A 133 -0.09 1.25 1.27
CA MET A 133 1.31 0.86 1.49
C MET A 133 1.47 0.12 2.81
N HIS A 134 0.99 0.68 3.93
CA HIS A 134 1.16 0.06 5.24
C HIS A 134 0.34 -1.21 5.41
N THR A 135 -0.85 -1.31 4.83
CA THR A 135 -1.60 -2.58 4.83
C THR A 135 -0.85 -3.67 4.06
N ILE A 136 -0.22 -3.34 2.92
CA ILE A 136 0.60 -4.29 2.18
C ILE A 136 1.82 -4.73 3.00
N PHE A 137 2.51 -3.81 3.68
CA PHE A 137 3.64 -4.18 4.54
C PHE A 137 3.23 -5.05 5.71
N ALA A 138 2.12 -4.75 6.39
CA ALA A 138 1.55 -5.60 7.45
C ALA A 138 1.34 -7.05 6.97
N ILE A 139 0.78 -7.24 5.78
CA ILE A 139 0.60 -8.57 5.20
C ILE A 139 1.94 -9.26 4.93
N HIS A 140 2.97 -8.53 4.51
CA HIS A 140 4.30 -9.09 4.28
C HIS A 140 5.04 -9.44 5.57
N TYR A 141 4.88 -8.66 6.64
CA TYR A 141 5.40 -9.04 7.95
C TYR A 141 4.71 -10.30 8.47
N ALA A 142 3.39 -10.40 8.36
CA ALA A 142 2.66 -11.60 8.74
C ALA A 142 3.14 -12.83 7.94
N HIS A 143 3.31 -12.66 6.63
CA HIS A 143 3.81 -13.72 5.74
C HIS A 143 5.19 -14.23 6.18
N ASP A 144 6.17 -13.34 6.31
CA ASP A 144 7.54 -13.72 6.69
C ASP A 144 7.61 -14.31 8.10
N PHE A 145 6.82 -13.77 9.03
CA PHE A 145 6.75 -14.27 10.41
C PHE A 145 6.28 -15.71 10.44
N TYR A 146 5.13 -16.00 9.81
CA TYR A 146 4.55 -17.33 9.84
C TYR A 146 5.35 -18.35 9.01
N LEU A 147 6.01 -17.91 7.94
CA LEU A 147 6.90 -18.77 7.16
C LEU A 147 8.17 -19.15 7.95
N ALA A 148 8.73 -18.23 8.73
CA ALA A 148 9.85 -18.53 9.61
C ALA A 148 9.44 -19.49 10.74
N VAL A 149 8.28 -19.26 11.37
CA VAL A 149 7.73 -20.13 12.43
C VAL A 149 7.51 -21.56 11.93
N GLU A 150 6.97 -21.73 10.73
CA GLU A 150 6.79 -23.05 10.10
C GLU A 150 8.11 -23.80 9.88
N ASN A 151 9.17 -23.06 9.55
CA ASN A 151 10.52 -23.61 9.38
C ASN A 151 11.27 -23.77 10.71
N HIS A 152 10.58 -23.71 11.85
CA HIS A 152 11.16 -23.77 13.19
C HIS A 152 12.23 -22.70 13.46
N GLN A 153 12.09 -21.53 12.85
CA GLN A 153 12.95 -20.37 13.05
C GLN A 153 12.23 -19.29 13.89
N ASP A 154 13.01 -18.32 14.39
CA ASP A 154 12.46 -17.11 14.98
C ASP A 154 11.63 -16.33 13.94
N GLY A 155 10.38 -16.01 14.29
CA GLY A 155 9.45 -15.24 13.46
C GLY A 155 9.95 -13.83 13.09
N GLY A 156 10.97 -13.32 13.79
CA GLY A 156 11.67 -12.10 13.44
C GLY A 156 11.03 -10.81 13.96
N LEU A 157 9.87 -10.91 14.61
CA LEU A 157 9.18 -9.84 15.32
C LEU A 157 8.72 -10.36 16.68
N ASP A 158 9.15 -9.71 17.76
CA ASP A 158 8.74 -10.05 19.13
C ASP A 158 7.65 -9.07 19.59
N PHE A 159 6.41 -9.58 19.68
CA PHE A 159 5.25 -8.83 20.12
C PHE A 159 5.00 -9.02 21.62
N PRO A 160 4.89 -7.94 22.40
CA PRO A 160 4.70 -8.01 23.85
C PRO A 160 3.54 -8.93 24.23
N LYS A 161 3.83 -9.97 25.02
CA LYS A 161 2.84 -10.92 25.55
C LYS A 161 1.95 -11.57 24.48
N THR A 162 2.39 -11.60 23.22
CA THR A 162 1.58 -12.06 22.09
C THR A 162 2.36 -13.08 21.27
N PRO A 163 2.50 -14.32 21.77
CA PRO A 163 3.29 -15.36 21.10
C PRO A 163 2.67 -15.85 19.78
N LYS A 164 1.40 -15.52 19.53
CA LYS A 164 0.62 -15.95 18.37
C LYS A 164 -0.06 -14.73 17.72
N PRO A 165 0.71 -13.79 17.15
CA PRO A 165 0.17 -12.53 16.64
C PRO A 165 -0.76 -12.76 15.45
N THR A 166 -1.87 -12.05 15.43
CA THR A 166 -2.81 -12.01 14.30
C THR A 166 -2.53 -10.78 13.43
N TYR A 167 -3.32 -10.56 12.38
CA TYR A 167 -3.11 -9.41 11.50
C TYR A 167 -3.16 -8.03 12.19
N PRO A 168 -4.00 -7.78 13.22
CA PRO A 168 -3.97 -6.54 13.99
C PRO A 168 -2.59 -6.17 14.54
N GLU A 169 -1.82 -7.14 15.03
CA GLU A 169 -0.46 -6.92 15.54
C GLU A 169 0.50 -6.48 14.43
N PHE A 170 0.42 -7.09 13.25
CA PHE A 170 1.24 -6.69 12.11
C PHE A 170 0.79 -5.35 11.51
N LEU A 171 -0.50 -5.04 11.53
CA LEU A 171 -1.03 -3.73 11.16
C LEU A 171 -0.51 -2.66 12.11
N TYR A 172 -0.58 -2.91 13.42
CA TYR A 172 -0.02 -2.05 14.45
C TYR A 172 1.47 -1.76 14.16
N PHE A 173 2.29 -2.80 14.04
CA PHE A 173 3.71 -2.66 13.75
C PHE A 173 3.95 -1.84 12.47
N SER A 174 3.27 -2.19 11.38
CA SER A 174 3.46 -1.55 10.09
C SER A 174 3.04 -0.07 10.10
N TYR A 175 1.96 0.28 10.77
CA TYR A 175 1.47 1.65 10.82
C TYR A 175 2.35 2.51 11.73
N VAL A 176 2.88 1.96 12.83
CA VAL A 176 3.86 2.66 13.67
C VAL A 176 5.14 2.94 12.89
N ILE A 177 5.66 1.98 12.10
CA ILE A 177 6.79 2.25 11.21
C ILE A 177 6.47 3.38 10.21
N GLY A 178 5.23 3.43 9.70
CA GLY A 178 4.78 4.49 8.80
C GLY A 178 4.74 5.89 9.40
N THR A 179 4.37 6.01 10.67
CA THR A 179 4.23 7.29 11.37
C THR A 179 5.51 7.76 12.03
N SER A 180 6.27 6.86 12.69
CA SER A 180 7.39 7.20 13.55
C SER A 180 8.72 6.53 13.18
N ALA A 181 8.76 5.68 12.15
CA ALA A 181 9.92 4.88 11.72
C ALA A 181 10.51 3.91 12.77
N GLN A 182 9.99 3.90 14.00
CA GLN A 182 10.44 3.00 15.07
C GLN A 182 9.28 2.65 16.02
N THR A 183 9.23 1.38 16.41
CA THR A 183 8.33 0.84 17.45
C THR A 183 9.02 0.87 18.81
N ALA A 184 8.28 1.19 19.87
CA ALA A 184 8.82 1.22 21.24
C ALA A 184 8.71 -0.15 21.93
N ASP A 185 7.79 -0.98 21.50
CA ASP A 185 7.30 -2.17 22.19
C ASP A 185 7.52 -3.47 21.40
N VAL A 186 7.55 -3.40 20.06
CA VAL A 186 7.86 -4.53 19.18
C VAL A 186 9.34 -4.52 18.78
N SER A 187 10.04 -5.64 18.99
CA SER A 187 11.46 -5.78 18.61
C SER A 187 11.64 -6.59 17.33
N ILE A 188 12.59 -6.20 16.48
CA ILE A 188 12.94 -6.97 15.27
C ILE A 188 14.10 -7.91 15.58
N THR A 189 13.83 -9.21 15.65
CA THR A 189 14.77 -10.23 16.16
C THR A 189 15.59 -10.90 15.07
N SER A 190 15.15 -10.88 13.81
CA SER A 190 15.83 -11.57 12.70
C SER A 190 16.45 -10.62 11.66
N ARG A 191 17.51 -11.09 10.97
CA ARG A 191 18.14 -10.34 9.88
C ARG A 191 17.20 -10.16 8.69
N SER A 192 16.41 -11.17 8.33
CA SER A 192 15.47 -11.10 7.21
C SER A 192 14.39 -10.04 7.46
N MET A 193 13.81 -9.99 8.65
CA MET A 193 12.83 -8.95 9.01
C MET A 193 13.44 -7.55 9.01
N ARG A 194 14.71 -7.39 9.45
CA ARG A 194 15.42 -6.10 9.36
C ARG A 194 15.54 -5.62 7.91
N VAL A 195 15.84 -6.51 6.96
CA VAL A 195 15.95 -6.14 5.53
C VAL A 195 14.60 -5.68 4.97
N LEU A 196 13.51 -6.40 5.30
CA LEU A 196 12.16 -5.99 4.92
C LEU A 196 11.81 -4.62 5.53
N ASN A 197 12.17 -4.40 6.80
CA ASN A 197 11.91 -3.17 7.51
C ASN A 197 12.70 -1.97 6.96
N ILE A 198 13.95 -2.15 6.53
CA ILE A 198 14.73 -1.08 5.88
C ILE A 198 13.98 -0.55 4.67
N LEU A 199 13.47 -1.44 3.83
CA LEU A 199 12.73 -1.04 2.63
C LEU A 199 11.42 -0.31 3.01
N HIS A 200 10.73 -0.78 4.05
CA HIS A 200 9.51 -0.13 4.53
C HIS A 200 9.77 1.28 5.06
N ILE A 201 10.81 1.46 5.89
CA ILE A 201 11.18 2.78 6.45
C ILE A 201 11.60 3.74 5.34
N LEU A 202 12.40 3.29 4.36
CA LEU A 202 12.81 4.14 3.24
C LEU A 202 11.61 4.64 2.43
N LEU A 203 10.64 3.76 2.16
CA LEU A 203 9.42 4.15 1.45
C LEU A 203 8.54 5.07 2.29
N ALA A 204 8.35 4.79 3.58
CA ALA A 204 7.56 5.63 4.48
C ALA A 204 8.19 7.04 4.62
N TYR A 205 9.50 7.10 4.83
CA TYR A 205 10.23 8.36 4.92
C TYR A 205 10.15 9.17 3.62
N GLY A 206 10.38 8.52 2.48
CA GLY A 206 10.24 9.16 1.17
C GLY A 206 8.82 9.69 0.95
N PHE A 207 7.80 8.88 1.25
CA PHE A 207 6.40 9.25 1.11
C PHE A 207 6.05 10.48 1.97
N ASN A 208 6.41 10.47 3.27
CA ASN A 208 6.16 11.58 4.19
C ASN A 208 6.88 12.86 3.76
N THR A 209 8.14 12.73 3.29
CA THR A 209 8.93 13.86 2.81
C THR A 209 8.34 14.47 1.54
N THR A 210 7.90 13.64 0.58
CA THR A 210 7.25 14.11 -0.65
C THR A 210 5.95 14.84 -0.35
N ILE A 211 5.13 14.34 0.58
CA ILE A 211 3.90 15.03 1.00
C ILE A 211 4.22 16.38 1.62
N LEU A 212 5.21 16.45 2.51
CA LEU A 212 5.62 17.71 3.12
C LEU A 212 6.03 18.72 2.04
N ALA A 213 6.80 18.29 1.04
CA ALA A 213 7.19 19.15 -0.09
C ALA A 213 5.98 19.62 -0.92
N ILE A 214 5.04 18.73 -1.23
CA ILE A 214 3.80 19.08 -1.95
C ILE A 214 2.97 20.09 -1.13
N CYS A 215 2.81 19.86 0.17
CA CYS A 215 2.07 20.76 1.06
C CYS A 215 2.70 22.17 1.12
N ILE A 216 4.03 22.27 1.21
CA ILE A 216 4.74 23.56 1.18
C ILE A 216 4.49 24.28 -0.14
N ASN A 217 4.61 23.57 -1.27
CA ASN A 217 4.39 24.16 -2.60
C ASN A 217 2.96 24.67 -2.76
N VAL A 218 1.98 23.87 -2.33
CA VAL A 218 0.56 24.26 -2.35
C VAL A 218 0.30 25.46 -1.45
N ALA A 219 0.83 25.47 -0.23
CA ALA A 219 0.68 26.59 0.70
C ALA A 219 1.29 27.88 0.16
N ALA A 220 2.47 27.80 -0.47
CA ALA A 220 3.11 28.94 -1.11
C ALA A 220 2.27 29.51 -2.27
N GLY A 221 1.50 28.68 -2.99
CA GLY A 221 0.59 29.14 -4.04
C GLY A 221 -0.68 29.84 -3.57
N PHE A 222 -0.94 29.88 -2.25
CA PHE A 222 -2.06 30.60 -1.65
C PHE A 222 -1.69 31.97 -1.04
N ILE A 223 -0.39 32.27 -0.98
CA ILE A 223 0.16 33.54 -0.47
C ILE A 223 0.56 34.40 -1.67
#